data_AF-A0A967GLE1-F1
#
_entry.id   AF-A0A967GLE1-F1
#
_cell.length_a   1.000
_cell.length_b   1.000
_cell.length_c   1.000
_cell.angle_alpha   90.00
_cell.angle_beta   90.00
_cell.angle_gamma   90.00
#
_symmetry.space_group_name_H-M   'P 1'
#
loop_
_entity.id
_entity.type
_entity.pdbx_description
1 polymer ?
#
loop_
_entity_poly.entity_id
_entity_poly.type
_entity_poly.pdbx_seq_one_letter_code
_entity_poly.pdbx_strand_id
1 'polypeptide(L)'
;MAGIGINGAIVVTLVLLTLGLGREVDEVAIVTLGKALGSRIYLLGSVFIVLAMLTSYWAISLALSDIIREQLGWSRLVSWSFATVPGLLIVFLGTDSFLSLLELAGGAVGLVVGLGLVPTYRAVCGKHPGCPAGRRLGFVEKPVFQIVIVDGFLLMAIGAIL
;
A
#
# COMPACT_ATOMS: atom_id res chain seq x y z
N MET A 1 13.29 -11.71 8.41
CA MET A 1 13.26 -10.62 9.41
C MET A 1 14.20 -9.48 9.08
N ALA A 2 15.42 -9.73 8.57
CA ALA A 2 16.35 -8.68 8.15
C ALA A 2 15.75 -7.67 7.15
N GLY A 3 15.00 -8.14 6.13
CA GLY A 3 14.39 -7.24 5.14
C GLY A 3 13.37 -6.24 5.70
N ILE A 4 12.51 -6.66 6.64
CA ILE A 4 11.56 -5.76 7.32
C ILE A 4 12.31 -4.73 8.17
N GLY A 5 13.35 -5.17 8.89
CA GLY A 5 14.18 -4.28 9.69
C GLY A 5 14.92 -3.22 8.85
N ILE A 6 15.48 -3.61 7.71
CA ILE A 6 16.16 -2.69 6.79
C ILE A 6 15.17 -1.68 6.21
N ASN A 7 14.00 -2.12 5.75
CA ASN A 7 12.98 -1.22 5.25
C ASN A 7 12.55 -0.21 6.32
N GLY A 8 12.26 -0.68 7.54
CA GLY A 8 11.93 0.19 8.66
C GLY A 8 13.03 1.22 8.96
N ALA A 9 14.30 0.79 8.97
CA ALA A 9 15.43 1.70 9.17
C ALA A 9 15.54 2.77 8.07
N ILE A 10 15.31 2.39 6.81
CA ILE A 10 15.30 3.34 5.67
C ILE A 10 14.17 4.36 5.83
N VAL A 11 12.95 3.90 6.14
CA VAL A 11 11.78 4.79 6.32
C VAL A 11 12.01 5.77 7.47
N VAL A 12 12.48 5.28 8.63
CA VAL A 12 12.78 6.15 9.79
C VAL A 12 13.86 7.17 9.43
N THR A 13 14.93 6.74 8.75
CA THR A 13 15.99 7.64 8.31
C THR A 13 15.45 8.72 7.37
N LEU A 14 14.62 8.34 6.39
CA LEU A 14 14.01 9.27 5.46
C LEU A 14 13.15 10.31 6.18
N VAL A 15 12.31 9.88 7.12
CA VAL A 15 11.47 10.77 7.93
C VAL A 15 12.32 11.76 8.73
N LEU A 16 13.35 11.28 9.42
CA LEU A 16 14.25 12.14 10.20
C LEU A 16 15.00 13.16 9.33
N LEU A 17 15.46 12.75 8.14
CA LEU A 17 16.11 13.64 7.20
C LEU A 17 15.15 14.70 6.66
N THR A 18 13.93 14.31 6.28
CA THR A 18 12.93 15.24 5.75
C THR A 18 12.50 16.26 6.81
N LEU A 19 12.27 15.82 8.05
CA LEU A 19 11.94 16.72 9.17
C LEU A 19 13.12 17.63 9.56
N GLY A 20 14.35 17.13 9.46
CA GLY A 20 15.56 17.89 9.79
C GLY A 20 15.97 18.93 8.74
N LEU A 21 15.61 18.70 7.47
CA LEU A 21 16.00 19.56 6.34
C LEU A 21 14.88 20.47 5.83
N GLY A 22 13.61 20.07 5.98
CA GLY A 22 12.45 20.79 5.43
C GLY A 22 11.81 21.75 6.43
N ARG A 23 11.76 23.05 6.10
CA ARG A 23 10.85 24.01 6.77
C ARG A 23 9.39 23.81 6.37
N GLU A 24 9.16 23.28 5.17
CA GLU A 24 7.87 22.84 4.64
C GLU A 24 8.04 21.41 4.13
N VAL A 25 7.18 20.51 4.59
CA VAL A 25 7.19 19.08 4.22
C VAL A 25 6.16 18.87 3.13
N ASP A 26 6.63 18.50 1.94
CA ASP A 26 5.74 18.07 0.86
C ASP A 26 5.22 16.67 1.18
N GLU A 27 4.06 16.38 0.63
CA GLU A 27 3.38 15.08 0.69
C GLU A 27 4.26 13.90 0.25
N VAL A 28 5.22 14.17 -0.63
CA VAL A 28 6.25 13.22 -1.07
C VAL A 28 7.60 13.65 -0.50
N ALA A 29 8.06 12.95 0.54
CA ALA A 29 9.29 13.26 1.27
C ALA A 29 10.55 13.41 0.38
N ILE A 30 10.64 12.64 -0.71
CA ILE A 30 11.77 12.73 -1.65
C ILE A 30 11.75 14.06 -2.44
N VAL A 31 10.57 14.62 -2.71
CA VAL A 31 10.44 15.92 -3.36
C VAL A 31 11.02 17.02 -2.47
N THR A 32 10.72 16.98 -1.17
CA THR A 32 11.28 17.90 -0.18
C THR A 32 12.81 17.79 -0.08
N LEU A 33 13.35 16.57 -0.04
CA LEU A 33 14.80 16.34 -0.04
C LEU A 33 15.45 16.83 -1.33
N GLY A 34 14.82 16.61 -2.48
CA GLY A 34 15.28 17.11 -3.78
C GLY A 34 15.37 18.64 -3.82
N LYS A 35 14.36 19.34 -3.29
CA LYS A 35 14.39 20.81 -3.16
C LYS A 35 15.55 21.28 -2.28
N ALA A 36 15.82 20.58 -1.17
CA ALA A 36 16.90 20.92 -0.25
C ALA A 36 18.31 20.70 -0.84
N LEU A 37 18.48 19.68 -1.71
CA LEU A 37 19.77 19.32 -2.33
C LEU A 37 20.10 20.14 -3.59
N GLY A 38 19.11 20.84 -4.18
CA GLY A 38 19.28 21.75 -5.30
C GLY A 38 18.48 21.38 -6.55
N SER A 39 18.15 22.39 -7.35
CA SER A 39 17.20 22.33 -8.49
C SER A 39 17.47 21.21 -9.51
N ARG A 40 18.74 20.91 -9.82
CA ARG A 40 19.09 19.85 -10.79
C ARG A 40 18.80 18.44 -10.27
N ILE A 41 18.99 18.21 -8.98
CA ILE A 41 18.73 16.93 -8.32
C ILE A 41 17.23 16.72 -8.15
N TYR A 42 16.50 17.79 -7.82
CA TYR A 42 15.04 17.79 -7.77
C TYR A 42 14.41 17.31 -9.09
N LEU A 43 14.84 17.85 -10.24
CA LEU A 43 14.27 17.46 -11.53
C LEU A 43 14.53 15.98 -11.84
N LEU A 44 15.77 15.52 -11.67
CA LEU A 44 16.15 14.14 -11.94
C LEU A 44 15.41 13.16 -11.01
N GLY A 45 15.32 13.49 -9.73
CA GLY A 45 14.59 12.70 -8.73
C GLY A 45 13.10 12.62 -9.03
N SER A 46 12.48 13.75 -9.41
CA SER A 46 11.05 13.80 -9.73
C SER A 46 10.71 12.96 -10.96
N VAL A 47 11.50 13.09 -12.04
CA VAL A 47 11.34 12.26 -13.25
C VAL A 47 11.50 10.79 -12.90
N PHE A 48 12.53 10.44 -12.14
CA PHE A 48 12.77 9.06 -11.72
C PHE A 48 11.60 8.48 -10.92
N ILE A 49 11.01 9.23 -9.98
CA ILE A 49 9.85 8.80 -9.19
C ILE A 49 8.64 8.57 -10.09
N VAL A 50 8.36 9.48 -11.02
CA VAL A 50 7.23 9.34 -11.95
C VAL A 50 7.41 8.10 -12.82
N LEU A 51 8.62 7.84 -13.33
CA LEU A 51 8.91 6.61 -14.08
C LEU A 51 8.73 5.36 -13.22
N ALA A 52 9.23 5.36 -11.98
CA ALA A 52 9.10 4.23 -11.07
C ALA A 52 7.63 3.94 -10.72
N MET A 53 6.84 4.99 -10.48
CA MET A 53 5.39 4.91 -10.25
C MET A 53 4.67 4.35 -11.47
N LEU A 54 4.99 4.85 -12.67
CA LEU A 54 4.39 4.39 -13.91
C LEU A 54 4.69 2.91 -14.19
N THR A 55 5.94 2.48 -14.04
CA THR A 55 6.32 1.06 -14.22
C THR A 55 5.62 0.16 -13.21
N SER A 56 5.54 0.57 -11.94
CA SER A 56 4.84 -0.19 -10.89
C SER A 56 3.35 -0.30 -11.18
N TYR A 57 2.74 0.81 -11.61
CA TYR A 57 1.34 0.85 -12.02
C TYR A 57 1.04 -0.11 -13.16
N TRP A 58 1.88 -0.12 -14.21
CA TRP A 58 1.74 -1.05 -15.33
C TRP A 58 1.86 -2.50 -14.89
N ALA A 59 2.84 -2.83 -14.05
CA ALA A 59 3.01 -4.19 -13.54
C ALA A 59 1.78 -4.66 -12.75
N ILE A 60 1.25 -3.81 -11.87
CA ILE A 60 0.06 -4.12 -11.06
C ILE A 60 -1.20 -4.24 -11.94
N SER A 61 -1.40 -3.32 -12.88
CA SER A 61 -2.55 -3.38 -13.80
C SER A 61 -2.55 -4.65 -14.65
N LEU A 62 -1.39 -5.05 -15.18
CA LEU A 62 -1.27 -6.29 -15.95
C LEU A 62 -1.55 -7.52 -15.09
N ALA A 63 -0.99 -7.59 -13.87
CA ALA A 63 -1.27 -8.68 -12.94
C ALA A 63 -2.76 -8.76 -12.59
N LEU A 64 -3.41 -7.61 -12.36
CA LEU A 64 -4.84 -7.55 -12.07
C LEU A 64 -5.69 -7.96 -13.29
N SER A 65 -5.30 -7.54 -14.50
CA SER A 65 -5.94 -7.96 -15.74
C SER A 65 -5.89 -9.47 -15.93
N ASP A 66 -4.77 -10.10 -15.60
CA ASP A 66 -4.63 -11.56 -15.69
C ASP A 66 -5.53 -12.25 -14.66
N ILE A 67 -5.61 -11.77 -13.42
CA ILE A 67 -6.53 -12.28 -12.39
C ILE A 67 -7.99 -12.16 -12.84
N ILE A 68 -8.41 -10.99 -13.35
CA ILE A 68 -9.77 -10.76 -13.85
C ILE A 68 -10.09 -11.72 -15.00
N ARG A 69 -9.14 -11.88 -15.93
CA ARG A 69 -9.30 -12.79 -17.07
C ARG A 69 -9.45 -14.25 -16.62
N GLU A 70 -8.66 -14.69 -15.65
CA GLU A 70 -8.70 -16.06 -15.14
C GLU A 70 -9.96 -16.34 -14.32
N GLN A 71 -10.42 -15.37 -13.52
CA GLN A 71 -11.60 -15.52 -12.66
C GLN A 71 -12.93 -15.34 -13.42
N LEU A 72 -13.00 -14.41 -14.38
CA LEU A 72 -14.24 -14.05 -15.08
C LEU A 72 -14.29 -14.55 -16.53
N GLY A 73 -13.20 -15.09 -17.08
CA GLY A 73 -13.12 -15.57 -18.46
C GLY A 73 -13.19 -14.46 -19.53
N TRP A 74 -12.98 -13.20 -19.15
CA TRP A 74 -13.15 -12.04 -20.04
C TRP A 74 -12.03 -11.91 -21.10
N SER A 75 -12.31 -11.15 -22.16
CA SER A 75 -11.32 -10.86 -23.21
C SER A 75 -10.22 -9.92 -22.69
N ARG A 76 -9.00 -10.07 -23.22
CA ARG A 76 -7.79 -9.36 -22.76
C ARG A 76 -7.95 -7.84 -22.72
N LEU A 77 -8.62 -7.27 -23.72
CA LEU A 77 -8.86 -5.83 -23.81
C LEU A 77 -9.82 -5.32 -22.73
N VAL A 78 -10.86 -6.09 -22.41
CA VAL A 78 -11.85 -5.72 -21.39
C VAL A 78 -11.23 -5.84 -20.00
N SER A 79 -10.54 -6.95 -19.69
CA SER A 79 -9.85 -7.12 -18.41
C SER A 79 -8.80 -6.04 -18.16
N TRP A 80 -8.01 -5.70 -19.18
CA TRP A 80 -7.00 -4.65 -19.08
C TRP A 80 -7.62 -3.26 -18.88
N SER A 81 -8.72 -2.98 -19.58
CA SER A 81 -9.43 -1.70 -19.43
C SER A 81 -10.02 -1.57 -18.03
N PHE A 82 -10.65 -2.63 -17.49
CA PHE A 82 -11.16 -2.61 -16.12
C PHE A 82 -10.06 -2.50 -15.06
N ALA A 83 -8.87 -3.05 -15.32
CA ALA A 83 -7.73 -2.92 -14.41
C ALA A 83 -7.08 -1.53 -14.45
N THR A 84 -7.04 -0.88 -15.62
CA THR A 84 -6.29 0.37 -15.85
C THR A 84 -7.17 1.61 -15.78
N VAL A 85 -8.34 1.60 -16.40
CA VAL A 85 -9.17 2.79 -16.57
C VAL A 85 -9.60 3.40 -15.23
N PRO A 86 -10.06 2.63 -14.22
CA PRO A 86 -10.48 3.22 -12.95
C PRO A 86 -9.36 3.96 -12.22
N GLY A 87 -8.16 3.38 -12.17
CA GLY A 87 -7.00 4.01 -11.52
C GLY A 87 -6.60 5.31 -12.20
N LEU A 88 -6.58 5.32 -13.54
CA LEU A 88 -6.28 6.52 -14.32
C LEU A 88 -7.37 7.59 -14.15
N LEU A 89 -8.64 7.18 -14.13
CA LEU A 89 -9.78 8.08 -13.97
C LEU A 89 -9.68 8.87 -12.67
N ILE A 90 -9.31 8.22 -11.56
CA ILE A 90 -9.12 8.85 -10.25
C ILE A 90 -8.03 9.93 -10.33
N VAL A 91 -6.90 9.63 -10.98
CA VAL A 91 -5.79 10.59 -11.16
C VAL A 91 -6.22 11.80 -12.01
N PHE A 92 -7.02 11.59 -13.06
CA PHE A 92 -7.48 12.68 -13.93
C PHE A 92 -8.65 13.49 -13.34
N LEU A 93 -9.53 12.88 -12.55
CA LEU A 93 -10.65 13.55 -11.87
C LEU A 93 -10.18 14.33 -10.64
N GLY A 94 -9.11 13.88 -9.99
CA GLY A 94 -8.18 14.67 -9.18
C GLY A 94 -8.78 15.74 -8.26
N THR A 95 -9.60 15.35 -7.28
CA THR A 95 -10.12 16.28 -6.25
C THR A 95 -9.43 16.16 -4.89
N ASP A 96 -8.75 15.04 -4.61
CA ASP A 96 -8.18 14.75 -3.28
C ASP A 96 -6.64 14.77 -3.27
N SER A 97 -6.08 15.02 -2.08
CA SER A 97 -4.63 14.99 -1.84
C SER A 97 -4.05 13.59 -2.06
N PHE A 98 -2.79 13.50 -2.51
CA PHE A 98 -2.16 12.19 -2.77
C PHE A 98 -2.03 11.34 -1.50
N LEU A 99 -1.84 11.99 -0.36
CA LEU A 99 -1.78 11.40 0.98
C LEU A 99 -3.13 10.89 1.40
N SER A 100 -4.21 11.65 1.23
CA SER A 100 -5.57 11.18 1.53
C SER A 100 -5.89 9.92 0.70
N LEU A 101 -5.52 9.90 -0.58
CA LEU A 101 -5.68 8.71 -1.43
C LEU A 101 -4.82 7.53 -0.96
N LEU A 102 -3.57 7.79 -0.56
CA LEU A 102 -2.66 6.76 -0.05
C LEU A 102 -3.12 6.20 1.29
N GLU A 103 -3.62 7.04 2.19
CA GLU A 103 -4.19 6.66 3.48
C GLU A 103 -5.44 5.80 3.29
N LEU A 104 -6.35 6.22 2.41
CA LEU A 104 -7.57 5.49 2.15
C LEU A 104 -7.29 4.13 1.46
N ALA A 105 -6.42 4.11 0.45
CA ALA A 105 -6.04 2.87 -0.23
C ALA A 105 -5.26 1.93 0.69
N GLY A 106 -4.28 2.45 1.43
CA GLY A 106 -3.48 1.69 2.39
C GLY A 106 -4.33 1.15 3.54
N GLY A 107 -5.25 1.96 4.06
CA GLY A 107 -6.23 1.56 5.07
C GLY A 107 -7.15 0.46 4.58
N ALA A 108 -7.73 0.61 3.39
CA ALA A 108 -8.61 -0.39 2.79
C ALA A 108 -7.88 -1.72 2.54
N VAL A 109 -6.70 -1.69 1.94
CA VAL A 109 -5.88 -2.91 1.70
C VAL A 109 -5.49 -3.55 3.03
N GLY A 110 -5.05 -2.75 4.00
CA GLY A 110 -4.70 -3.21 5.33
C GLY A 110 -5.87 -3.88 6.05
N LEU A 111 -7.08 -3.32 5.94
CA LEU A 111 -8.31 -3.89 6.49
C LEU A 111 -8.64 -5.24 5.83
N VAL A 112 -8.58 -5.32 4.50
CA VAL A 112 -8.83 -6.56 3.75
C VAL A 112 -7.82 -7.65 4.14
N VAL A 113 -6.53 -7.31 4.21
CA VAL A 113 -5.49 -8.26 4.60
C VAL A 113 -5.63 -8.66 6.07
N GLY A 114 -5.85 -7.71 6.97
CA GLY A 114 -5.98 -7.96 8.41
C GLY A 114 -7.18 -8.84 8.75
N LEU A 115 -8.34 -8.57 8.14
CA LEU A 115 -9.55 -9.36 8.33
C LEU A 115 -9.54 -10.67 7.55
N GLY A 116 -8.94 -10.71 6.35
CA GLY A 116 -8.93 -11.87 5.48
C GLY A 116 -7.89 -12.92 5.87
N LEU A 117 -6.72 -12.51 6.38
CA LEU A 117 -5.61 -13.42 6.65
C LEU A 117 -5.93 -14.43 7.76
N VAL A 118 -6.51 -13.98 8.88
CA VAL A 118 -6.82 -14.83 10.04
C VAL A 118 -7.83 -15.94 9.70
N PRO A 119 -9.02 -15.67 9.12
CA PRO A 119 -9.98 -16.72 8.77
C PRO A 119 -9.46 -17.61 7.64
N THR A 120 -8.76 -17.06 6.64
CA THR A 120 -8.19 -17.86 5.55
C THR A 120 -7.14 -18.83 6.10
N TYR A 121 -6.28 -18.35 7.00
CA TYR A 121 -5.28 -19.18 7.67
C TYR A 121 -5.93 -20.30 8.49
N ARG A 122 -6.98 -19.99 9.28
CA ARG A 122 -7.75 -21.00 10.03
C ARG A 122 -8.44 -22.02 9.11
N ALA A 123 -9.04 -21.56 8.01
CA ALA A 123 -9.74 -22.42 7.07
C ALA A 123 -8.79 -23.37 6.33
N VAL A 124 -7.58 -22.92 5.98
CA VAL A 124 -6.53 -23.74 5.36
C VAL A 124 -5.96 -24.73 6.38
N CYS A 125 -5.63 -24.28 7.59
CA CYS A 125 -5.07 -25.17 8.61
C CYS A 125 -6.08 -26.17 9.18
N GLY A 126 -7.38 -25.87 9.17
CA GLY A 126 -8.43 -26.83 9.49
C GLY A 126 -8.54 -27.98 8.48
N LYS A 127 -8.04 -27.78 7.23
CA LYS A 127 -8.08 -28.78 6.16
C LYS A 127 -6.78 -29.58 6.00
N HIS A 128 -5.66 -29.14 6.59
CA HIS A 128 -4.35 -29.79 6.44
C HIS A 128 -3.74 -30.20 7.80
N PRO A 129 -3.70 -31.51 8.13
CA PRO A 129 -3.08 -32.03 9.35
C PRO A 129 -1.55 -31.98 9.21
N GLY A 130 -0.95 -30.85 9.60
CA GLY A 130 0.48 -30.57 9.43
C GLY A 130 0.83 -29.09 9.52
N CYS A 131 -0.17 -28.21 9.58
CA CYS A 131 0.06 -26.81 9.93
C CYS A 131 0.76 -26.71 11.29
N PRO A 132 1.74 -25.80 11.46
CA PRO A 132 2.33 -25.46 12.76
C PRO A 132 1.32 -24.67 13.60
N ALA A 133 0.20 -25.31 13.94
CA ALA A 133 -0.88 -24.77 14.74
C ALA A 133 -0.38 -24.59 16.17
N GLY A 134 -0.32 -23.34 16.61
CA GLY A 134 -0.38 -23.03 18.04
C GLY A 134 0.86 -22.44 18.71
N ARG A 135 2.04 -22.32 18.07
CA ARG A 135 3.22 -21.75 18.77
C ARG A 135 3.71 -20.38 18.30
N ARG A 136 3.50 -19.97 17.05
CA ARG A 136 4.03 -18.68 16.53
C ARG A 136 3.00 -17.57 16.27
N LEU A 137 1.72 -17.90 16.14
CA LEU A 137 0.65 -16.93 15.87
C LEU A 137 -0.43 -16.84 16.98
N GLY A 138 -0.17 -17.42 18.16
CA GLY A 138 -1.18 -17.49 19.23
C GLY A 138 -1.67 -16.15 19.78
N PHE A 139 -0.95 -15.05 19.54
CA PHE A 139 -1.43 -13.69 19.84
C PHE A 139 -2.34 -13.14 18.73
N VAL A 140 -2.00 -13.43 17.47
CA VAL A 140 -2.73 -12.98 16.27
C VAL A 140 -4.08 -13.71 16.13
N GLU A 141 -4.17 -14.94 16.65
CA GLU A 141 -5.41 -15.72 16.65
C GLU A 141 -6.42 -15.31 17.73
N LYS A 142 -6.07 -14.44 18.69
CA LYS A 142 -7.03 -14.02 19.71
C LYS A 142 -8.06 -13.06 19.10
N PRO A 143 -9.36 -13.17 19.46
CA PRO A 143 -10.39 -12.24 18.99
C PRO A 143 -10.08 -10.78 19.35
N VAL A 144 -9.35 -10.58 20.46
CA VAL A 144 -8.86 -9.26 20.89
C VAL A 144 -7.97 -8.61 19.83
N PHE A 145 -7.10 -9.39 19.16
CA PHE A 145 -6.20 -8.85 18.13
C PHE A 145 -6.96 -8.43 16.86
N GLN A 146 -8.02 -9.18 16.50
CA GLN A 146 -8.89 -8.80 15.39
C GLN A 146 -9.67 -7.51 15.68
N ILE A 147 -10.17 -7.34 16.92
CA ILE A 147 -10.85 -6.12 17.35
C ILE A 147 -9.90 -4.91 17.27
N VAL A 148 -8.67 -5.05 17.77
CA VAL A 148 -7.65 -3.99 17.69
C VAL A 148 -7.32 -3.61 16.25
N ILE A 149 -7.24 -4.57 15.33
CA ILE A 149 -7.03 -4.29 13.90
C ILE A 149 -8.21 -3.51 13.33
N VAL A 150 -9.44 -3.95 13.59
CA VAL A 150 -10.66 -3.30 13.09
C VAL A 150 -10.76 -1.87 13.63
N ASP A 151 -10.58 -1.69 14.93
CA ASP A 151 -10.62 -0.37 15.56
C ASP A 151 -9.52 0.55 15.01
N GLY A 152 -8.31 0.04 14.80
CA GLY A 152 -7.20 0.80 14.21
C GLY A 152 -7.51 1.27 12.80
N PHE A 153 -8.08 0.42 11.94
CA PHE A 153 -8.49 0.80 10.60
C PHE A 153 -9.73 1.70 10.59
N LEU A 154 -10.65 1.55 11.55
CA LEU A 154 -11.80 2.44 11.70
C LEU A 154 -11.35 3.85 12.08
N LEU A 155 -10.43 3.96 13.03
CA LEU A 155 -9.78 5.23 13.41
C LEU A 155 -9.02 5.85 12.24
N MET A 156 -8.29 5.04 11.47
CA MET A 156 -7.58 5.49 10.26
C MET A 156 -8.57 6.02 9.20
N ALA A 157 -9.68 5.32 8.96
CA ALA A 157 -10.69 5.76 8.01
C ALA A 157 -11.38 7.06 8.44
N ILE A 158 -11.64 7.24 9.75
CA ILE A 158 -12.15 8.50 10.29
C ILE A 158 -11.12 9.61 10.11
N GLY A 159 -9.83 9.33 10.40
CA GLY A 159 -8.74 10.29 10.23
C GLY A 159 -8.53 10.73 8.79
N ALA A 160 -8.77 9.86 7.81
CA ALA A 160 -8.63 10.18 6.39
C ALA A 160 -9.78 11.07 5.84
N ILE A 161 -10.91 11.15 6.55
CA ILE A 161 -12.11 11.91 6.14
C ILE A 161 -12.20 13.28 6.84
N LEU A 162 -11.49 13.45 7.97
CA LEU A 162 -11.53 14.64 8.82
C LEU A 162 -10.45 15.67 8.43
#